data_AF-A0A8C8VGG1-F1
#
_entry.id   AF-A0A8C8VGG1-F1
#
_cell.length_a   1.000
_cell.length_b   1.000
_cell.length_c   1.000
_cell.angle_alpha   90.00
_cell.angle_beta   90.00
_cell.angle_gamma   90.00
#
_symmetry.space_group_name_H-M   'P 1'
#
loop_
_entity.id
_entity.type
_entity.pdbx_description
1 polymer ?
#
loop_
_entity_poly.entity_id
_entity_poly.type
_entity_poly.pdbx_seq_one_letter_code
_entity_poly.pdbx_strand_id
1 'polypeptide(L)'
;LSFCFSPSPFFLKVLESNEESGLLILTIVVSGHFFISQRRAVLEGFSLIDAHKWLKIVRRADCLLFGSKLKNECRMFRIQFDGDSKEQALEHCYNCVQKLADYVTVQVTEETTLQLGPPGGPALLRAVGPPSLRGRPGSFLPGPGQGPSPTLEEHLLCKTAGVLTTEWKESVLKSSTSELPLAYQHSVWSADELGPFIRLCLLDQNFPAFVEEVEKELKKLTEG
;
A
#
# COMPACT_ATOMS: atom_id res chain seq x y z
N LEU A 1 20.35 1.76 0.48
CA LEU A 1 18.86 1.66 0.41
C LEU A 1 18.39 2.17 -0.94
N SER A 2 17.41 1.52 -1.55
CA SER A 2 16.68 2.02 -2.73
C SER A 2 15.19 2.14 -2.41
N PHE A 3 14.54 3.19 -2.90
CA PHE A 3 13.14 3.51 -2.66
C PHE A 3 12.39 3.68 -3.99
N CYS A 4 11.36 2.88 -4.21
CA CYS A 4 10.57 2.89 -5.44
C CYS A 4 9.11 3.20 -5.12
N PHE A 5 8.51 4.16 -5.83
CA PHE A 5 7.09 4.48 -5.69
C PHE A 5 6.48 4.85 -7.03
N SER A 6 5.16 4.72 -7.12
CA SER A 6 4.43 5.03 -8.35
C SER A 6 3.60 6.31 -8.14
N PRO A 7 4.02 7.46 -8.71
CA PRO A 7 3.20 8.68 -8.67
C PRO A 7 1.99 8.59 -9.60
N SER A 8 2.01 7.70 -10.60
CA SER A 8 0.89 7.46 -11.52
C SER A 8 0.90 6.01 -12.03
N PRO A 9 -0.24 5.45 -12.47
CA PRO A 9 -0.39 4.01 -12.78
C PRO A 9 0.60 3.45 -13.80
N PHE A 10 1.18 4.31 -14.63
CA PHE A 10 2.08 3.93 -15.73
C PHE A 10 3.54 4.31 -15.47
N PHE A 11 3.85 4.88 -14.30
CA PHE A 11 5.20 5.37 -13.99
C PHE A 11 5.68 4.85 -12.63
N LEU A 12 6.88 4.28 -12.62
CA LEU A 12 7.60 3.90 -11.41
C LEU A 12 8.80 4.82 -11.26
N LYS A 13 8.84 5.60 -10.19
CA LYS A 13 9.99 6.42 -9.82
C LYS A 13 10.87 5.63 -8.85
N VAL A 14 12.15 5.56 -9.15
CA VAL A 14 13.17 4.93 -8.30
C VAL A 14 14.13 5.99 -7.81
N LEU A 15 14.35 6.02 -6.51
CA LEU A 15 15.35 6.84 -5.84
C LEU A 15 16.39 5.91 -5.24
N GLU A 16 17.65 6.18 -5.54
CA GLU A 16 18.78 5.39 -5.05
C GLU A 16 19.61 6.22 -4.07
N SER A 17 20.29 5.53 -3.16
CA SER A 17 21.29 6.16 -2.30
C SER A 17 22.58 6.29 -3.08
N ASN A 18 23.07 7.51 -3.28
CA ASN A 18 24.41 7.75 -3.83
C ASN A 18 24.96 9.08 -3.29
N GLU A 19 26.21 9.39 -3.62
CA GLU A 19 26.87 10.62 -3.15
C GLU A 19 26.18 11.90 -3.68
N GLU A 20 25.69 11.86 -4.92
CA GLU A 20 25.09 13.01 -5.61
C GLU A 20 23.66 13.37 -5.17
N SER A 21 22.88 12.38 -4.75
CA SER A 21 21.48 12.51 -4.33
C SER A 21 21.30 12.37 -2.81
N GLY A 22 22.33 11.83 -2.13
CA GLY A 22 22.34 11.59 -0.70
C GLY A 22 21.79 10.23 -0.30
N LEU A 23 22.12 9.83 0.92
CA LEU A 23 21.70 8.55 1.49
C LEU A 23 20.20 8.56 1.79
N LEU A 24 19.51 7.49 1.40
CA LEU A 24 18.16 7.20 1.84
C LEU A 24 18.23 6.60 3.24
N ILE A 25 17.45 7.17 4.17
CA ILE A 25 17.41 6.75 5.57
C ILE A 25 15.97 6.38 5.92
N LEU A 26 15.79 5.14 6.36
CA LEU A 26 14.56 4.66 6.98
C LEU A 26 14.67 4.81 8.50
N THR A 27 13.71 5.49 9.11
CA THR A 27 13.67 5.71 10.56
C THR A 27 12.35 5.22 11.13
N ILE A 28 12.43 4.41 12.19
CA ILE A 28 11.29 4.04 13.03
C ILE A 28 11.55 4.61 14.41
N VAL A 29 10.74 5.57 14.84
CA VAL A 29 10.84 6.20 16.15
C VAL A 29 10.07 5.36 17.17
N VAL A 30 10.53 5.36 18.43
CA VAL A 30 9.89 4.62 19.53
C VAL A 30 8.42 5.00 19.79
N SER A 31 8.00 6.18 19.37
CA SER A 31 6.59 6.62 19.40
C SER A 31 5.74 5.99 18.29
N GLY A 32 6.31 5.11 17.47
CA GLY A 32 5.63 4.45 16.36
C GLY A 32 5.52 5.31 15.11
N HIS A 33 6.41 6.27 14.89
CA HIS A 33 6.46 7.01 13.62
C HIS A 33 7.46 6.40 12.65
N PHE A 34 7.02 6.21 11.41
CA PHE A 34 7.84 5.69 10.31
C PHE A 34 8.15 6.82 9.34
N PHE A 35 9.42 6.92 8.93
CA PHE A 35 9.87 7.89 7.94
C PHE A 35 10.84 7.25 6.94
N ILE A 36 10.74 7.69 5.68
CA ILE A 36 11.80 7.55 4.68
C ILE A 36 12.20 8.96 4.29
N SER A 37 13.50 9.25 4.38
CA SER A 37 14.04 10.56 4.06
C SER A 37 15.26 10.44 3.16
N GLN A 38 15.49 11.46 2.35
CA GLN A 38 16.72 11.64 1.59
C GLN A 38 17.22 13.05 1.84
N ARG A 39 18.43 13.19 2.38
CA ARG A 39 19.00 14.48 2.80
C ARG A 39 18.09 15.19 3.83
N ARG A 40 17.46 16.29 3.40
CA ARG A 40 16.55 17.11 4.22
C ARG A 40 15.07 16.91 3.82
N ALA A 41 14.81 16.11 2.79
CA ALA A 41 13.47 15.86 2.29
C ALA A 41 12.90 14.58 2.89
N VAL A 42 11.69 14.67 3.45
CA VAL A 42 10.90 13.50 3.86
C VAL A 42 10.15 13.00 2.64
N LEU A 43 10.46 11.78 2.21
CA LEU A 43 9.81 11.13 1.07
C LEU A 43 8.53 10.42 1.52
N GLU A 44 8.56 9.81 2.71
CA GLU A 44 7.43 9.14 3.32
C GLU A 44 7.39 9.41 4.82
N GLY A 45 6.19 9.57 5.36
CA GLY A 45 5.98 9.76 6.79
C GLY A 45 4.56 9.36 7.19
N PHE A 46 4.44 8.42 8.14
CA PHE A 46 3.14 8.04 8.71
C PHE A 46 3.30 7.41 10.10
N SER A 47 2.20 7.33 10.84
CA SER A 47 2.15 6.62 12.12
C SER A 47 1.90 5.14 11.89
N LEU A 48 2.62 4.29 12.61
CA LEU A 48 2.42 2.85 12.68
C LEU A 48 1.34 2.46 13.70
N ILE A 49 0.90 3.41 14.53
CA ILE A 49 -0.17 3.18 15.50
C ILE A 49 -1.46 2.83 14.75
N ASP A 50 -2.06 1.69 15.09
CA ASP A 50 -3.24 1.13 14.41
C ASP A 50 -3.08 0.91 12.89
N ALA A 51 -1.83 0.84 12.39
CA ALA A 51 -1.58 0.73 10.97
C ALA A 51 -2.08 -0.59 10.35
N HIS A 52 -2.24 -1.65 11.14
CA HIS A 52 -2.80 -2.93 10.70
C HIS A 52 -4.18 -2.82 10.01
N LYS A 53 -4.94 -1.74 10.26
CA LYS A 53 -6.26 -1.50 9.65
C LYS A 53 -6.18 -1.04 8.20
N TRP A 54 -5.10 -0.35 7.81
CA TRP A 54 -5.00 0.35 6.53
C TRP A 54 -3.70 0.08 5.77
N LEU A 55 -2.67 -0.45 6.44
CA LEU A 55 -1.34 -0.74 5.90
C LEU A 55 -1.10 -2.25 5.88
N LYS A 56 -0.61 -2.73 4.75
CA LYS A 56 -0.12 -4.09 4.55
C LYS A 56 1.34 -4.02 4.14
N ILE A 57 2.17 -4.85 4.76
CA ILE A 57 3.59 -4.95 4.45
C ILE A 57 3.90 -6.38 4.02
N VAL A 58 4.58 -6.53 2.89
CA VAL A 58 5.03 -7.81 2.37
C VAL A 58 6.55 -7.79 2.23
N ARG A 59 7.22 -8.79 2.81
CA ARG A 59 8.66 -9.02 2.65
C ARG A 59 8.90 -10.06 1.57
N ARG A 60 9.83 -9.74 0.66
CA ARG A 60 10.42 -10.68 -0.28
C ARG A 60 11.92 -10.44 -0.30
N ALA A 61 12.70 -11.43 0.15
CA ALA A 61 14.15 -11.31 0.30
C ALA A 61 14.57 -10.04 1.09
N ASP A 62 15.40 -9.20 0.49
CA ASP A 62 15.94 -7.92 0.99
C ASP A 62 15.01 -6.73 0.70
N CYS A 63 13.77 -6.97 0.27
CA CYS A 63 12.80 -5.95 -0.06
C CYS A 63 11.57 -5.98 0.86
N LEU A 64 11.04 -4.79 1.15
CA LEU A 64 9.72 -4.60 1.76
C LEU A 64 8.82 -3.81 0.82
N LEU A 65 7.63 -4.33 0.57
CA LEU A 65 6.57 -3.69 -0.18
C LEU A 65 5.49 -3.22 0.80
N PHE A 66 5.24 -1.92 0.79
CA PHE A 66 4.22 -1.27 1.60
C PHE A 66 3.03 -0.97 0.71
N GLY A 67 1.85 -1.42 1.13
CA GLY A 67 0.59 -1.14 0.47
C GLY A 67 -0.40 -0.57 1.46
N SER A 68 -0.82 0.65 1.22
CA SER A 68 -1.87 1.31 2.00
C SER A 68 -3.14 1.44 1.17
N LYS A 69 -4.28 1.23 1.83
CA LYS A 69 -5.60 1.46 1.23
C LYS A 69 -6.38 2.38 2.15
N LEU A 70 -6.52 3.63 1.74
CA LEU A 70 -7.30 4.63 2.46
C LEU A 70 -8.45 5.10 1.57
N LYS A 71 -9.68 4.80 1.99
CA LYS A 71 -10.90 5.06 1.20
C LYS A 71 -10.81 4.43 -0.21
N ASN A 72 -10.64 5.24 -1.26
CA ASN A 72 -10.54 4.85 -2.66
C ASN A 72 -9.11 4.99 -3.23
N GLU A 73 -8.14 5.38 -2.40
CA GLU A 73 -6.76 5.54 -2.82
C GLU A 73 -5.93 4.36 -2.34
N CYS A 74 -5.27 3.71 -3.29
CA CYS A 74 -4.28 2.68 -3.02
C CYS A 74 -2.91 3.29 -3.29
N ARG A 75 -2.03 3.24 -2.29
CA ARG A 75 -0.67 3.75 -2.42
C ARG A 75 0.33 2.66 -2.09
N MET A 76 1.18 2.36 -3.08
CA MET A 76 2.19 1.32 -3.02
C MET A 76 3.58 1.93 -3.14
N PHE A 77 4.49 1.52 -2.27
CA PHE A 77 5.91 1.81 -2.43
C PHE A 77 6.74 0.63 -1.95
N ARG A 78 7.94 0.50 -2.50
CA ARG A 78 8.89 -0.57 -2.17
C ARG A 78 10.17 0.05 -1.65
N ILE A 79 10.75 -0.58 -0.65
CA ILE A 79 12.14 -0.34 -0.25
C ILE A 79 12.95 -1.61 -0.49
N GLN A 80 14.20 -1.41 -0.89
CA GLN A 80 15.21 -2.45 -0.98
C GLN A 80 16.39 -2.08 -0.09
N PHE A 81 16.72 -2.98 0.83
CA PHE A 81 17.87 -2.84 1.70
C PHE A 81 19.15 -3.08 0.93
N ASP A 82 20.20 -2.45 1.40
CA ASP A 82 21.51 -2.47 0.77
C ASP A 82 22.55 -2.90 1.80
N GLY A 83 23.69 -3.36 1.34
CA GLY A 83 24.79 -3.84 2.16
C GLY A 83 25.99 -4.24 1.31
N ASP A 84 27.13 -4.38 1.95
CA ASP A 84 28.39 -4.83 1.34
C ASP A 84 28.26 -6.25 0.77
N SER A 85 27.28 -7.02 1.24
CA SER A 85 26.88 -8.30 0.65
C SER A 85 25.36 -8.50 0.67
N LYS A 86 24.89 -9.51 -0.08
CA LYS A 86 23.47 -9.90 -0.12
C LYS A 86 22.98 -10.35 1.26
N GLU A 87 23.82 -11.05 2.01
CA GLU A 87 23.52 -11.51 3.37
C GLU A 87 23.33 -10.32 4.32
N GLN A 88 24.18 -9.30 4.21
CA GLN A 88 24.05 -8.09 5.02
C GLN A 88 22.80 -7.28 4.65
N ALA A 89 22.46 -7.17 3.36
CA ALA A 89 21.21 -6.54 2.93
C ALA A 89 19.98 -7.28 3.47
N LEU A 90 20.01 -8.62 3.48
CA LEU A 90 18.97 -9.45 4.10
C LEU A 90 18.89 -9.26 5.61
N GLU A 91 20.03 -9.17 6.31
CA GLU A 91 20.09 -8.91 7.74
C GLU A 91 19.48 -7.53 8.09
N HIS A 92 19.83 -6.48 7.34
CA HIS A 92 19.24 -5.16 7.50
C HIS A 92 17.71 -5.19 7.31
N CYS A 93 17.23 -5.92 6.31
CA CYS A 93 15.81 -6.13 6.08
C CYS A 93 15.15 -6.85 7.27
N TYR A 94 15.75 -7.94 7.76
CA TYR A 94 15.25 -8.72 8.88
C TYR A 94 15.15 -7.87 10.17
N ASN A 95 16.19 -7.11 10.49
CA ASN A 95 16.22 -6.21 11.65
C ASN A 95 15.14 -5.13 11.56
N CYS A 96 14.84 -4.63 10.35
CA CYS A 96 13.74 -3.69 10.14
C CYS A 96 12.37 -4.36 10.37
N VAL A 97 12.17 -5.56 9.83
CA VAL A 97 10.92 -6.32 10.02
C VAL A 97 10.65 -6.60 11.50
N GLN A 98 11.68 -6.93 12.28
CA GLN A 98 11.52 -7.12 13.72
C GLN A 98 11.01 -5.85 14.41
N LYS A 99 11.54 -4.67 14.05
CA LYS A 99 11.06 -3.39 14.60
C LYS A 99 9.64 -3.04 14.15
N LEU A 100 9.25 -3.46 12.94
CA LEU A 100 7.89 -3.24 12.41
C LEU A 100 6.86 -4.18 13.05
N ALA A 101 7.28 -5.38 13.47
CA ALA A 101 6.41 -6.40 14.05
C ALA A 101 5.72 -5.95 15.34
N ASP A 102 6.30 -4.97 16.06
CA ASP A 102 5.69 -4.37 17.25
C ASP A 102 4.41 -3.57 16.93
N TYR A 103 4.19 -3.19 15.67
CA TYR A 103 3.09 -2.31 15.26
C TYR A 103 2.17 -2.92 14.19
N VAL A 104 2.73 -3.70 13.26
CA VAL A 104 2.00 -4.24 12.10
C VAL A 104 2.55 -5.60 11.68
N THR A 105 1.66 -6.50 11.27
CA THR A 105 2.06 -7.81 10.76
C THR A 105 2.72 -7.69 9.38
N VAL A 106 3.94 -8.21 9.25
CA VAL A 106 4.65 -8.30 7.97
C VAL A 106 4.46 -9.70 7.37
N GLN A 107 3.91 -9.79 6.16
CA GLN A 107 3.74 -11.06 5.45
C GLN A 107 5.05 -11.44 4.77
N VAL A 108 5.58 -12.62 5.06
CA VAL A 108 6.82 -13.10 4.43
C VAL A 108 6.47 -14.04 3.28
N THR A 109 6.86 -13.65 2.07
CA THR A 109 6.81 -14.53 0.89
C THR A 109 8.23 -15.04 0.64
N GLU A 110 8.53 -16.23 1.16
CA GLU A 110 9.77 -16.91 0.78
C GLU A 110 9.58 -17.51 -0.61
N GLU A 111 10.60 -17.34 -1.45
CA GLU A 111 10.64 -17.98 -2.75
C GLU A 111 10.78 -19.48 -2.52
N THR A 112 9.68 -20.22 -2.59
CA THR A 112 9.74 -21.67 -2.73
C THR A 112 10.53 -21.93 -4.01
N THR A 113 11.80 -22.30 -3.86
CA THR A 113 12.63 -22.80 -4.94
C THR A 113 11.96 -24.05 -5.50
N LEU A 114 11.07 -23.88 -6.48
CA LEU A 114 10.58 -24.99 -7.30
C LEU A 114 11.78 -25.50 -8.08
N GLN A 115 12.47 -26.48 -7.52
CA GLN A 115 13.42 -27.29 -8.25
C GLN A 115 12.67 -27.95 -9.41
N LEU A 116 13.01 -27.54 -10.64
CA LEU A 116 12.71 -28.28 -11.86
C LEU A 116 13.26 -29.71 -11.71
N GLY A 117 12.38 -30.67 -11.44
CA GLY A 117 12.63 -32.08 -11.79
C GLY A 117 12.44 -32.28 -13.31
N PRO A 118 13.21 -33.17 -13.96
CA PRO A 118 13.24 -33.25 -15.42
C PRO A 118 11.94 -33.84 -16.03
N PRO A 119 11.70 -33.61 -17.33
CA PRO A 119 10.42 -33.90 -18.00
C PRO A 119 10.33 -35.37 -18.44
N GLY A 120 9.21 -36.04 -18.17
CA GLY A 120 8.99 -37.40 -18.65
C GLY A 120 7.62 -37.99 -18.35
N GLY A 121 6.64 -37.67 -19.20
CA GLY A 121 5.55 -38.51 -19.76
C GLY A 121 4.67 -39.46 -18.91
N PRO A 122 3.45 -39.80 -19.41
CA PRO A 122 2.32 -40.27 -18.60
C PRO A 122 2.10 -41.79 -18.67
N ALA A 123 1.57 -42.41 -17.61
CA ALA A 123 0.94 -43.74 -17.71
C ALA A 123 -0.06 -44.04 -16.59
N LEU A 124 -1.24 -44.44 -17.04
CA LEU A 124 -2.42 -44.93 -16.32
C LEU A 124 -2.25 -46.44 -15.97
N LEU A 125 -2.98 -46.87 -14.90
CA LEU A 125 -3.29 -48.27 -14.50
C LEU A 125 -2.10 -49.02 -13.85
N ARG A 126 -2.25 -49.78 -12.75
CA ARG A 126 -3.21 -50.86 -12.51
C ARG A 126 -3.07 -51.41 -11.08
N ALA A 127 -4.19 -51.83 -10.50
CA ALA A 127 -4.31 -52.55 -9.23
C ALA A 127 -3.79 -54.00 -9.28
N VAL A 128 -3.27 -54.50 -8.14
CA VAL A 128 -3.36 -55.91 -7.72
C VAL A 128 -3.49 -55.96 -6.18
N GLY A 129 -4.49 -56.69 -5.69
CA GLY A 129 -4.90 -56.81 -4.29
C GLY A 129 -4.18 -57.89 -3.44
N PRO A 130 -4.74 -58.22 -2.25
CA PRO A 130 -4.05 -58.63 -0.99
C PRO A 130 -4.16 -60.15 -0.68
N PRO A 131 -3.84 -60.68 0.54
CA PRO A 131 -4.86 -60.73 1.62
C PRO A 131 -4.38 -60.80 3.10
N SER A 132 -5.38 -60.76 4.01
CA SER A 132 -5.43 -61.41 5.35
C SER A 132 -4.96 -60.60 6.58
N LEU A 133 -5.63 -60.52 7.74
CA LEU A 133 -6.85 -61.08 8.37
C LEU A 133 -7.12 -60.16 9.60
N ARG A 134 -8.31 -59.58 9.85
CA ARG A 134 -9.53 -60.15 10.45
C ARG A 134 -9.85 -59.44 11.79
N GLY A 135 -11.02 -58.80 11.86
CA GLY A 135 -11.60 -58.22 13.08
C GLY A 135 -12.83 -57.33 12.81
N ARG A 136 -13.99 -57.95 12.55
CA ARG A 136 -15.36 -57.37 12.45
C ARG A 136 -16.16 -57.82 13.71
N PRO A 137 -17.46 -57.50 13.97
CA PRO A 137 -18.37 -56.47 13.45
C PRO A 137 -19.19 -55.71 14.52
N GLY A 138 -19.86 -54.62 14.11
CA GLY A 138 -21.00 -54.04 14.83
C GLY A 138 -21.77 -53.07 13.93
N SER A 139 -22.76 -53.59 13.21
CA SER A 139 -23.58 -52.91 12.19
C SER A 139 -24.90 -52.41 12.78
N PHE A 140 -25.31 -51.16 12.53
CA PHE A 140 -26.72 -50.77 12.31
C PHE A 140 -26.80 -49.48 11.46
N LEU A 141 -27.54 -49.54 10.35
CA LEU A 141 -28.12 -48.45 9.54
C LEU A 141 -29.65 -48.62 9.63
N PRO A 142 -30.50 -47.56 9.45
CA PRO A 142 -30.82 -46.99 8.12
C PRO A 142 -30.99 -45.44 8.05
N GLY A 143 -30.81 -44.87 6.85
CA GLY A 143 -30.84 -43.41 6.50
C GLY A 143 -32.25 -42.79 6.36
N PRO A 144 -32.56 -41.85 5.42
CA PRO A 144 -31.76 -41.10 4.43
C PRO A 144 -32.01 -39.55 4.42
N GLY A 145 -31.29 -38.75 3.62
CA GLY A 145 -31.72 -37.37 3.30
C GLY A 145 -30.66 -36.40 2.73
N GLN A 146 -30.73 -36.18 1.41
CA GLN A 146 -30.55 -34.93 0.62
C GLN A 146 -29.40 -33.91 0.94
N GLY A 147 -28.60 -33.56 -0.08
CA GLY A 147 -27.53 -32.52 -0.09
C GLY A 147 -28.05 -31.07 -0.08
N PRO A 148 -27.40 -30.05 -0.72
CA PRO A 148 -26.06 -29.91 -1.31
C PRO A 148 -25.27 -28.67 -0.77
N SER A 149 -24.09 -28.42 -1.37
CA SER A 149 -23.25 -27.20 -1.27
C SER A 149 -24.01 -25.86 -1.42
N PRO A 150 -23.52 -24.76 -0.80
CA PRO A 150 -23.73 -23.43 -1.37
C PRO A 150 -22.41 -22.65 -1.60
N THR A 151 -22.25 -22.33 -2.88
CA THR A 151 -21.79 -21.10 -3.51
C THR A 151 -21.65 -19.87 -2.61
N LEU A 152 -20.52 -19.17 -2.77
CA LEU A 152 -20.20 -17.90 -2.15
C LEU A 152 -20.82 -16.75 -2.98
N GLU A 153 -21.98 -16.24 -2.58
CA GLU A 153 -22.52 -14.97 -3.04
C GLU A 153 -22.91 -14.09 -1.85
N GLU A 154 -22.35 -12.89 -1.84
CA GLU A 154 -23.03 -11.62 -1.66
C GLU A 154 -24.03 -11.49 -0.49
N HIS A 155 -23.61 -10.80 0.57
CA HIS A 155 -24.31 -9.71 1.24
C HIS A 155 -23.58 -9.36 2.54
N LEU A 156 -23.18 -8.10 2.71
CA LEU A 156 -23.36 -7.33 3.95
C LEU A 156 -23.09 -5.84 3.66
N LEU A 157 -24.10 -5.24 3.05
CA LEU A 157 -24.39 -3.81 3.11
C LEU A 157 -24.56 -3.41 4.58
N CYS A 158 -23.71 -2.52 5.11
CA CYS A 158 -24.08 -1.73 6.28
C CYS A 158 -24.37 -0.30 5.84
N LYS A 159 -25.65 0.04 5.93
CA LYS A 159 -26.19 1.38 5.78
C LYS A 159 -25.72 2.23 6.97
N THR A 160 -25.21 3.42 6.70
CA THR A 160 -25.39 4.56 7.60
C THR A 160 -25.57 5.80 6.74
N ALA A 161 -26.84 6.22 6.60
CA ALA A 161 -27.20 7.52 6.06
C ALA A 161 -27.64 8.41 7.24
N GLY A 162 -27.18 9.67 7.21
CA GLY A 162 -27.55 10.76 8.12
C GLY A 162 -26.61 10.85 9.32
N VAL A 163 -25.83 11.91 9.55
CA VAL A 163 -26.15 13.33 9.39
C VAL A 163 -24.88 14.09 8.97
N LEU A 164 -24.88 14.67 7.77
CA LEU A 164 -23.98 15.75 7.41
C LEU A 164 -24.66 17.04 7.90
N THR A 165 -24.33 17.51 9.10
CA THR A 165 -24.83 18.81 9.57
C THR A 165 -24.25 19.89 8.67
N THR A 166 -25.14 20.64 8.04
CA THR A 166 -24.86 21.78 7.15
C THR A 166 -24.38 23.03 7.89
N GLU A 167 -23.95 22.91 9.15
CA GLU A 167 -23.58 24.05 10.00
C GLU A 167 -22.14 24.55 9.79
N TRP A 168 -21.25 23.75 9.21
CA TRP A 168 -19.84 24.14 9.11
C TRP A 168 -19.57 25.16 7.98
N LYS A 169 -20.48 25.28 7.01
CA LYS A 169 -20.29 26.18 5.86
C LYS A 169 -20.47 27.66 6.22
N GLU A 170 -21.33 27.96 7.19
CA GLU A 170 -21.56 29.34 7.63
C GLU A 170 -20.56 29.81 8.70
N SER A 171 -20.00 28.90 9.49
CA SER A 171 -19.03 29.26 10.53
C SER A 171 -17.66 29.67 9.97
N VAL A 172 -17.31 29.22 8.77
CA VAL A 172 -16.04 29.60 8.10
C VAL A 172 -16.14 31.01 7.51
N LEU A 173 -17.28 31.38 6.91
CA LEU A 173 -17.44 32.69 6.27
C LEU A 173 -17.75 33.85 7.24
N LYS A 174 -18.33 33.58 8.42
CA LYS A 174 -18.66 34.64 9.40
C LYS A 174 -17.47 35.09 10.26
N SER A 175 -16.30 34.44 10.13
CA SER A 175 -15.08 34.79 10.86
C SER A 175 -14.20 35.76 10.05
N SER A 176 -14.74 36.93 9.74
CA SER A 176 -13.94 38.07 9.28
C SER A 176 -12.83 38.32 10.30
N THR A 177 -11.56 38.25 9.86
CA THR A 177 -10.31 38.37 10.64
C THR A 177 -9.84 37.15 11.45
N SER A 178 -9.86 35.96 10.85
CA SER A 178 -8.97 34.88 11.29
C SER A 178 -7.89 34.69 10.24
N GLU A 179 -6.67 35.14 10.52
CA GLU A 179 -5.52 34.82 9.67
C GLU A 179 -5.45 33.30 9.50
N LEU A 180 -5.43 32.85 8.23
CA LEU A 180 -5.30 31.44 7.92
C LEU A 180 -4.02 30.92 8.60
N PRO A 181 -4.02 29.66 9.10
CA PRO A 181 -2.84 29.07 9.73
C PRO A 181 -1.60 29.31 8.88
N LEU A 182 -0.44 29.57 9.51
CA LEU A 182 0.81 29.97 8.85
C LEU A 182 1.21 29.06 7.66
N ALA A 183 0.80 27.79 7.70
CA ALA A 183 0.97 26.83 6.60
C ALA A 183 0.30 27.25 5.27
N TYR A 184 -0.74 28.07 5.31
CA TYR A 184 -1.40 28.65 4.14
C TYR A 184 -0.80 29.98 3.69
N GLN A 185 0.01 30.61 4.55
CA GLN A 185 0.68 31.89 4.25
C GLN A 185 1.97 31.70 3.46
N HIS A 186 2.52 30.48 3.48
CA HIS A 186 3.72 30.11 2.75
C HIS A 186 3.40 29.08 1.67
N SER A 187 3.59 29.46 0.41
CA SER A 187 3.67 28.48 -0.67
C SER A 187 4.86 27.57 -0.40
N VAL A 188 4.64 26.25 -0.40
CA VAL A 188 5.71 25.23 -0.34
C VAL A 188 6.65 25.36 -1.55
N TRP A 189 6.18 25.99 -2.62
CA TRP A 189 6.90 26.18 -3.86
C TRP A 189 7.42 27.61 -3.94
N SER A 190 8.72 27.75 -4.17
CA SER A 190 9.31 29.04 -4.49
C SER A 190 8.85 29.51 -5.89
N ALA A 191 8.79 30.82 -6.13
CA ALA A 191 8.36 31.37 -7.42
C ALA A 191 9.25 30.86 -8.59
N ASP A 192 10.50 30.50 -8.30
CA ASP A 192 11.47 30.00 -9.27
C ASP A 192 11.17 28.56 -9.72
N GLU A 193 10.49 27.76 -8.90
CA GLU A 193 10.12 26.37 -9.20
C GLU A 193 8.79 26.24 -9.95
N LEU A 194 8.03 27.34 -10.04
CA LEU A 194 6.77 27.38 -10.77
C LEU A 194 6.99 27.23 -12.28
N GLY A 195 8.07 27.81 -12.82
CA GLY A 195 8.37 27.77 -14.26
C GLY A 195 8.49 26.34 -14.82
N PRO A 196 9.35 25.48 -14.25
CA PRO A 196 9.46 24.08 -14.66
C PRO A 196 8.14 23.28 -14.55
N PHE A 197 7.32 23.57 -13.54
CA PHE A 197 6.04 22.91 -13.33
C PHE A 197 5.00 23.31 -14.38
N ILE A 198 4.89 24.61 -14.66
CA ILE A 198 4.00 25.12 -15.71
C ILE A 198 4.42 24.53 -17.07
N ARG A 199 5.72 24.42 -17.34
CA ARG A 199 6.21 23.77 -18.58
C ARG A 199 5.79 22.31 -18.66
N LEU A 200 5.83 21.57 -17.56
CA LEU A 200 5.37 20.18 -17.50
C LEU A 200 3.86 20.08 -17.76
N CYS A 201 3.06 20.97 -17.18
CA CYS A 201 1.63 21.04 -17.43
C CYS A 201 1.30 21.38 -18.90
N LEU A 202 2.07 22.27 -19.52
CA LEU A 202 1.90 22.64 -20.94
C LEU A 202 2.27 21.52 -21.93
N LEU A 203 2.89 20.42 -21.47
CA LEU A 203 3.09 19.22 -22.29
C LEU A 203 1.82 18.36 -22.40
N ASP A 204 0.84 18.56 -21.51
CA ASP A 204 -0.46 17.90 -21.59
C ASP A 204 -1.43 18.73 -22.45
N GLN A 205 -1.93 18.12 -23.52
CA GLN A 205 -2.87 18.76 -24.45
C GLN A 205 -4.23 19.09 -23.79
N ASN A 206 -4.58 18.42 -22.70
CA ASN A 206 -5.82 18.67 -21.97
C ASN A 206 -5.69 19.74 -20.88
N PHE A 207 -4.48 20.21 -20.61
CA PHE A 207 -4.23 21.20 -19.56
C PHE A 207 -5.05 22.49 -19.73
N PRO A 208 -5.22 23.08 -20.93
CA PRO A 208 -6.06 24.26 -21.11
C PRO A 208 -7.52 24.06 -20.68
N ALA A 209 -8.11 22.91 -21.02
CA ALA A 209 -9.49 22.60 -20.64
C ALA A 209 -9.65 22.39 -19.12
N PHE A 210 -8.63 21.81 -18.47
CA PHE A 210 -8.59 21.68 -17.02
C PHE A 210 -8.50 23.05 -16.33
N VAL A 211 -7.67 23.97 -16.84
CA VAL A 211 -7.54 25.33 -16.30
C VAL A 211 -8.87 26.08 -16.40
N GLU A 212 -9.60 25.97 -17.52
CA GLU A 212 -10.92 26.58 -17.67
C GLU A 212 -11.93 26.08 -16.62
N GLU A 213 -11.94 24.78 -16.33
CA GLU A 213 -12.83 24.24 -15.27
C GLU A 213 -12.41 24.71 -13.87
N VAL A 214 -11.10 24.85 -13.59
CA VAL A 214 -10.62 25.43 -12.33
C VAL A 214 -11.05 26.89 -12.19
N GLU A 215 -10.89 27.70 -13.23
CA GLU A 215 -11.31 29.11 -13.24
C GLU A 215 -12.81 29.26 -13.02
N LYS A 216 -13.61 28.42 -13.68
CA LYS A 216 -15.06 28.36 -13.51
C LYS A 216 -15.46 28.01 -12.08
N GLU A 217 -14.76 27.08 -11.44
CA GLU A 217 -15.06 26.71 -10.05
C GLU A 217 -14.63 27.81 -9.06
N LEU A 218 -13.49 28.48 -9.30
CA LEU A 218 -13.07 29.64 -8.50
C LEU A 218 -14.05 30.82 -8.63
N LYS A 219 -14.58 31.03 -9.83
CA LYS A 219 -15.58 32.07 -10.08
C LYS A 219 -16.87 31.81 -9.28
N LYS A 220 -17.34 30.56 -9.22
CA LYS A 220 -18.49 30.18 -8.37
C LYS A 220 -18.27 30.46 -6.88
N LEU A 221 -17.02 30.35 -6.40
CA LEU A 221 -16.68 30.62 -5.01
C LEU A 221 -16.56 32.12 -4.70
N THR A 222 -16.33 32.95 -5.71
CA THR A 222 -16.13 34.41 -5.56
C THR A 222 -17.41 35.21 -5.80
N GLU A 223 -18.36 34.64 -6.55
CA GLU A 223 -19.66 35.26 -6.88
C GLU A 223 -20.84 34.73 -6.01
N GLY A 224 -20.54 33.98 -4.93
CA GLY A 224 -21.53 33.35 -4.03
C GLY A 224 -21.65 34.03 -2.67
#